data_AF-A0A7Y2K7Y4-F1
#
_entry.id   AF-A0A7Y2K7Y4-F1
#
_cell.length_a   1.000
_cell.length_b   1.000
_cell.length_c   1.000
_cell.angle_alpha   90.00
_cell.angle_beta   90.00
_cell.angle_gamma   90.00
#
_symmetry.space_group_name_H-M   'P 1'
#
loop_
_entity.id
_entity.type
_entity.pdbx_description
1 polymer ?
#
loop_
_entity_poly.entity_id
_entity_poly.type
_entity_poly.pdbx_seq_one_letter_code
_entity_poly.pdbx_strand_id
1 'polypeptide(L)'
;MKKILKIISFVFIASLIFIGCDEYNEITTPYTTGSANFSKFVTIGNSLTAGYQSAALFESAQNYSYGNLIAGHMNTLFAQPIYSDPGTGGRMEVVSLDPFVSTFNPNVGVPTNLSYPAPYNNLGIPGALLYDVANATNSSDCASALFAGKPNPMFDLILRNSVLELGTQLEQAAVLNPSLVTLWIGNNDVLGFATSGGTAPTAPTDVPTFTALYNLTAAGVANLNANVVVANLPDVTTIPYFTTVGPTMALSIP
;
A
#
# COMPACT_ATOMS: atom_id res chain seq x y z
N MET A 1 -46.24 15.90 32.51
CA MET A 1 -45.58 14.76 31.82
C MET A 1 -45.22 15.06 30.37
N LYS A 2 -46.16 15.38 29.46
CA LYS A 2 -45.86 15.62 28.03
C LYS A 2 -44.82 16.73 27.76
N LYS A 3 -44.80 17.82 28.55
CA LYS A 3 -43.79 18.89 28.44
C LYS A 3 -42.39 18.44 28.86
N ILE A 4 -42.31 17.64 29.93
CA ILE A 4 -41.04 17.08 30.43
C ILE A 4 -40.47 16.07 29.41
N LEU A 5 -41.34 15.24 28.83
CA LEU A 5 -40.93 14.28 27.79
C LEU A 5 -40.39 14.98 26.52
N LYS A 6 -41.01 16.09 26.10
CA LYS A 6 -40.51 16.91 24.98
C LYS A 6 -39.15 17.56 25.27
N ILE A 7 -38.94 18.04 26.49
CA ILE A 7 -37.64 18.61 26.91
C ILE A 7 -36.57 17.53 26.93
N ILE A 8 -36.88 16.33 27.45
CA ILE A 8 -35.95 15.20 27.46
C ILE A 8 -35.60 14.74 26.04
N SER A 9 -36.59 14.62 25.15
CA SER A 9 -36.34 14.27 23.73
C SER A 9 -35.52 15.34 23.01
N PHE A 10 -35.75 16.63 23.30
CA PHE A 10 -34.97 17.72 22.71
C PHE A 10 -33.52 17.73 23.21
N VAL A 11 -33.30 17.51 24.51
CA VAL A 11 -31.95 17.39 25.09
C VAL A 11 -31.21 16.16 24.56
N PHE A 12 -31.91 15.03 24.38
CA PHE A 12 -31.30 13.81 23.84
C PHE A 12 -30.90 13.97 22.36
N ILE A 13 -31.77 14.56 21.53
CA ILE A 13 -31.45 14.88 20.12
C ILE A 13 -30.31 15.89 20.04
N ALA A 14 -30.32 16.94 20.87
CA ALA A 14 -29.23 17.92 20.91
C ALA A 14 -27.90 17.29 21.35
N SER A 15 -27.92 16.34 22.28
CA SER A 15 -26.71 15.62 22.72
C SER A 15 -26.12 14.73 21.62
N LEU A 16 -26.94 14.15 20.74
CA LEU A 16 -26.47 13.35 19.60
C LEU A 16 -25.71 14.17 18.54
N ILE A 17 -25.88 15.50 18.50
CA ILE A 17 -25.18 16.40 17.56
C ILE A 17 -23.74 16.66 18.03
N PHE A 18 -23.46 16.52 19.33
CA PHE A 18 -22.12 16.74 19.92
C PHE A 18 -21.27 15.47 20.04
N ILE A 19 -21.77 14.31 19.57
CA ILE A 19 -21.03 13.04 19.48
C ILE A 19 -20.64 12.74 18.01
N GLY A 20 -20.47 13.79 17.19
CA GLY A 20 -19.76 13.63 15.93
C GLY A 20 -18.37 13.09 16.24
N CYS A 21 -17.92 12.08 15.47
CA CYS A 21 -16.51 11.72 15.45
C CYS A 21 -15.70 13.00 15.24
N ASP A 22 -14.56 13.10 15.93
CA ASP A 22 -13.53 14.10 15.63
C ASP A 22 -13.23 13.96 14.13
N GLU A 23 -13.76 14.86 13.30
CA GLU A 23 -13.28 14.99 11.93
C GLU A 23 -11.80 15.30 12.10
N TYR A 24 -10.93 14.50 11.48
CA TYR A 24 -9.52 14.81 11.38
C TYR A 24 -9.44 16.28 11.00
N ASN A 25 -9.03 17.14 11.95
CA ASN A 25 -9.05 18.57 11.74
C ASN A 25 -8.42 18.83 10.39
N GLU A 26 -9.18 19.43 9.45
CA GLU A 26 -8.58 19.84 8.19
C GLU A 26 -7.32 20.62 8.55
N ILE A 27 -6.22 20.31 7.88
CA ILE A 27 -4.96 21.01 8.11
C ILE A 27 -5.19 22.43 7.57
N THR A 28 -5.72 23.30 8.44
CA THR A 28 -6.14 24.67 8.13
C THR A 28 -4.97 25.64 8.10
N THR A 29 -3.79 25.20 8.56
CA THR A 29 -2.55 25.94 8.39
C THR A 29 -2.06 25.78 6.95
N PRO A 30 -1.82 26.88 6.21
CA PRO A 30 -1.19 26.80 4.90
C PRO A 30 0.15 26.09 5.06
N TYR A 31 0.27 24.92 4.43
CA TYR A 31 1.49 24.14 4.47
C TYR A 31 2.52 24.79 3.55
N THR A 32 3.70 25.08 4.09
CA THR A 32 4.87 25.40 3.28
C THR A 32 5.64 24.11 3.08
N THR A 33 6.05 23.87 1.84
CA THR A 33 6.93 22.75 1.49
C THR A 33 8.34 22.95 2.02
N GLY A 34 8.64 24.13 2.58
CA GLY A 34 9.99 24.52 2.96
C GLY A 34 10.90 24.45 1.73
N SER A 35 11.97 23.66 1.85
CA SER A 35 12.93 23.40 0.76
C SER A 35 12.66 22.09 0.00
N ALA A 36 11.58 21.35 0.31
CA ALA A 36 11.28 20.09 -0.35
C ALA A 36 10.84 20.32 -1.81
N ASN A 37 11.47 19.59 -2.73
CA ASN A 37 11.19 19.67 -4.16
C ASN A 37 10.40 18.45 -4.64
N PHE A 38 9.15 18.66 -5.00
CA PHE A 38 8.25 17.61 -5.48
C PHE A 38 8.16 17.54 -7.01
N SER A 39 8.95 18.31 -7.76
CA SER A 39 8.82 18.38 -9.23
C SER A 39 8.83 17.02 -9.95
N LYS A 40 9.52 16.03 -9.38
CA LYS A 40 9.46 14.63 -9.79
C LYS A 40 9.40 13.72 -8.57
N PHE A 41 8.19 13.33 -8.21
CA PHE A 41 7.93 12.48 -7.05
C PHE A 41 7.81 11.01 -7.45
N VAL A 42 8.50 10.12 -6.74
CA VAL A 42 8.48 8.66 -6.95
C VAL A 42 8.29 7.94 -5.62
N THR A 43 7.54 6.85 -5.61
CA THR A 43 7.34 6.02 -4.42
C THR A 43 7.81 4.60 -4.66
N ILE A 44 8.67 4.09 -3.79
CA ILE A 44 9.16 2.70 -3.79
C ILE A 44 8.61 2.00 -2.55
N GLY A 45 8.02 0.81 -2.73
CA GLY A 45 7.52 0.03 -1.62
C GLY A 45 6.74 -1.19 -2.05
N ASN A 46 5.75 -1.58 -1.26
CA ASN A 46 4.92 -2.76 -1.50
C ASN A 46 3.42 -2.42 -1.65
N SER A 47 2.53 -3.26 -1.12
CA SER A 47 1.07 -3.10 -1.16
C SER A 47 0.58 -1.79 -0.57
N LEU A 48 1.16 -1.32 0.53
CA LEU A 48 0.79 -0.05 1.17
C LEU A 48 1.04 1.13 0.22
N THR A 49 2.15 1.08 -0.50
CA THR A 49 2.53 2.06 -1.53
C THR A 49 1.65 1.95 -2.76
N ALA A 50 1.33 0.73 -3.20
CA ALA A 50 0.50 0.48 -4.38
C ALA A 50 -0.94 1.00 -4.27
N GLY A 51 -1.45 1.20 -3.05
CA GLY A 51 -2.88 1.39 -2.81
C GLY A 51 -3.66 0.08 -2.88
N TYR A 52 -3.03 -1.05 -2.55
CA TYR A 52 -3.67 -2.36 -2.49
C TYR A 52 -4.51 -2.48 -1.22
N GLN A 53 -5.79 -2.79 -1.38
CA GLN A 53 -6.76 -2.87 -0.28
C GLN A 53 -7.71 -4.04 -0.53
N SER A 54 -8.38 -4.55 0.50
CA SER A 54 -9.40 -5.59 0.34
C SER A 54 -8.97 -6.78 -0.53
N ALA A 55 -7.72 -7.21 -0.41
CA ALA A 55 -7.13 -8.29 -1.23
C ALA A 55 -7.09 -8.05 -2.76
N ALA A 56 -7.21 -6.81 -3.23
CA ALA A 56 -7.10 -6.47 -4.64
C ALA A 56 -6.38 -5.13 -4.89
N LEU A 57 -5.79 -4.98 -6.08
CA LEU A 57 -5.39 -3.68 -6.61
C LEU A 57 -6.52 -3.16 -7.49
N PHE A 58 -7.11 -2.01 -7.15
CA PHE A 58 -8.24 -1.43 -7.88
C PHE A 58 -8.29 0.10 -7.76
N GLU A 59 -8.79 0.75 -8.81
CA GLU A 59 -8.73 2.20 -9.03
C GLU A 59 -9.29 2.99 -7.85
N SER A 60 -10.48 2.65 -7.35
CA SER A 60 -11.07 3.39 -6.23
C SER A 60 -10.21 3.35 -4.95
N ALA A 61 -9.43 2.30 -4.69
CA ALA A 61 -8.45 2.28 -3.61
C ALA A 61 -7.13 3.00 -3.96
N GLN A 62 -6.67 2.89 -5.22
CA GLN A 62 -5.44 3.54 -5.70
C GLN A 62 -5.52 5.07 -5.69
N ASN A 63 -6.72 5.63 -5.80
CA ASN A 63 -6.98 7.06 -5.63
C ASN A 63 -6.62 7.56 -4.22
N TYR A 64 -6.66 6.67 -3.22
CA TYR A 64 -6.27 6.94 -1.84
C TYR A 64 -4.89 6.36 -1.48
N SER A 65 -4.09 5.94 -2.46
CA SER A 65 -2.69 5.60 -2.18
C SER A 65 -1.96 6.84 -1.65
N TYR A 66 -1.11 6.68 -0.64
CA TYR A 66 -0.48 7.84 0.00
C TYR A 66 0.36 8.65 -1.01
N GLY A 67 0.97 7.98 -2.00
CA GLY A 67 1.71 8.64 -3.07
C GLY A 67 0.80 9.54 -3.92
N ASN A 68 -0.39 9.06 -4.27
CA ASN A 68 -1.36 9.85 -5.03
C ASN A 68 -1.87 11.06 -4.24
N LEU A 69 -2.16 10.87 -2.95
CA LEU A 69 -2.63 11.94 -2.07
C LEU A 69 -1.56 13.03 -1.92
N ILE A 70 -0.31 12.64 -1.64
CA ILE A 70 0.82 13.58 -1.56
C ILE A 70 0.97 14.31 -2.90
N ALA A 71 1.00 13.61 -4.03
CA ALA A 71 1.14 14.22 -5.34
C ALA A 71 0.02 15.23 -5.63
N GLY A 72 -1.23 14.92 -5.25
CA GLY A 72 -2.38 15.81 -5.37
C GLY A 72 -2.22 17.10 -4.56
N HIS A 73 -1.84 17.00 -3.29
CA HIS A 73 -1.58 18.17 -2.43
C HIS A 73 -0.41 19.03 -2.92
N MET A 74 0.55 18.39 -3.61
CA MET A 74 1.76 19.00 -4.13
C MET A 74 1.65 19.42 -5.60
N ASN A 75 0.49 19.23 -6.23
CA ASN A 75 0.23 19.51 -7.64
C ASN A 75 1.32 18.93 -8.58
N THR A 76 1.73 17.69 -8.31
CA THR A 76 2.78 16.98 -9.04
C THR A 76 2.17 15.87 -9.88
N LEU A 77 2.64 15.72 -11.13
CA LEU A 77 2.21 14.61 -11.99
C LEU A 77 2.67 13.28 -11.38
N PHE A 78 1.73 12.34 -11.26
CA PHE A 78 1.98 11.06 -10.60
C PHE A 78 1.24 9.94 -11.32
N ALA A 79 1.98 9.17 -12.11
CA ALA A 79 1.46 8.00 -12.81
C ALA A 79 1.47 6.77 -11.88
N GLN A 80 0.37 6.04 -11.88
CA GLN A 80 0.20 4.79 -11.11
C GLN A 80 -0.25 3.66 -12.04
N PRO A 81 0.03 2.39 -11.73
CA PRO A 81 -0.50 1.23 -12.47
C PRO A 81 -2.00 1.05 -12.21
N ILE A 82 -2.85 1.91 -12.77
CA ILE A 82 -4.28 1.92 -12.48
C ILE A 82 -4.95 0.65 -13.04
N TYR A 83 -5.71 -0.02 -12.18
CA TYR A 83 -6.48 -1.20 -12.52
C TYR A 83 -7.97 -0.90 -12.27
N SER A 84 -8.81 -0.98 -13.28
CA SER A 84 -10.22 -0.61 -13.14
C SER A 84 -10.90 -1.44 -12.04
N ASP A 85 -11.90 -0.87 -11.36
CA ASP A 85 -12.76 -1.65 -10.48
C ASP A 85 -13.37 -2.86 -11.23
N PRO A 86 -13.52 -4.03 -10.58
CA PRO A 86 -13.24 -4.34 -9.16
C PRO A 86 -11.78 -4.74 -8.87
N GLY A 87 -10.85 -4.57 -9.81
CA GLY A 87 -9.44 -4.81 -9.60
C GLY A 87 -8.92 -6.15 -10.10
N THR A 88 -7.80 -6.58 -9.54
CA THR A 88 -7.08 -7.82 -9.90
C THR A 88 -7.82 -9.13 -9.58
N GLY A 89 -9.08 -9.06 -9.13
CA GLY A 89 -9.88 -10.20 -8.69
C GLY A 89 -9.70 -10.53 -7.21
N GLY A 90 -10.69 -11.22 -6.64
CA GLY A 90 -10.66 -11.61 -5.22
C GLY A 90 -10.82 -10.42 -4.27
N ARG A 91 -11.46 -9.33 -4.73
CA ARG A 91 -11.71 -8.18 -3.88
C ARG A 91 -12.71 -8.55 -2.78
N MET A 92 -12.31 -8.39 -1.53
CA MET A 92 -13.19 -8.56 -0.38
C MET A 92 -14.19 -7.40 -0.30
N GLU A 93 -15.47 -7.72 -0.19
CA GLU A 93 -16.57 -6.76 -0.14
C GLU A 93 -17.47 -7.06 1.07
N VAL A 94 -17.88 -6.02 1.78
CA VAL A 94 -18.87 -6.13 2.86
C VAL A 94 -20.27 -6.10 2.24
N VAL A 95 -21.04 -7.16 2.45
CA VAL A 95 -22.41 -7.33 1.93
C VAL A 95 -23.45 -6.83 2.93
N SER A 96 -23.21 -7.06 4.22
CA SER A 96 -24.09 -6.67 5.31
C SER A 96 -23.28 -6.36 6.56
N LEU A 97 -23.74 -5.40 7.37
CA LEU A 97 -23.15 -5.06 8.67
C LEU A 97 -23.87 -5.74 9.84
N ASP A 98 -25.14 -6.11 9.68
CA ASP A 98 -25.92 -6.82 10.70
C ASP A 98 -26.95 -7.77 10.04
N PRO A 99 -26.71 -9.11 10.04
CA PRO A 99 -25.47 -9.75 10.49
C PRO A 99 -24.28 -9.34 9.62
N PHE A 100 -23.06 -9.35 10.17
CA PHE A 100 -21.87 -9.07 9.37
C PHE A 100 -21.65 -10.19 8.35
N VAL A 101 -21.63 -9.82 7.07
CA VAL A 101 -21.38 -10.73 5.95
C VAL A 101 -20.40 -10.06 4.99
N SER A 102 -19.36 -10.78 4.60
CA SER A 102 -18.45 -10.39 3.53
C SER A 102 -18.36 -11.49 2.48
N THR A 103 -17.88 -11.13 1.30
CA THR A 103 -17.70 -12.04 0.17
C THR A 103 -16.48 -11.62 -0.65
N PHE A 104 -15.94 -12.53 -1.45
CA PHE A 104 -14.96 -12.20 -2.48
C PHE A 104 -15.66 -11.99 -3.82
N ASN A 105 -15.46 -10.81 -4.40
CA ASN A 105 -15.89 -10.51 -5.76
C ASN A 105 -15.00 -11.29 -6.76
N PRO A 106 -15.56 -12.24 -7.52
CA PRO A 106 -14.78 -13.05 -8.45
C PRO A 106 -14.49 -12.32 -9.76
N ASN A 107 -15.16 -11.19 -10.02
CA ASN A 107 -14.95 -10.42 -11.23
C ASN A 107 -13.57 -9.76 -11.21
N VAL A 108 -13.02 -9.57 -12.39
CA VAL A 108 -11.74 -8.88 -12.61
C VAL A 108 -12.00 -7.62 -13.42
N GLY A 109 -11.29 -6.55 -13.08
CA GLY A 109 -11.16 -5.37 -13.92
C GLY A 109 -10.09 -5.57 -14.99
N VAL A 110 -9.60 -4.46 -15.54
CA VAL A 110 -8.46 -4.44 -16.46
C VAL A 110 -7.53 -3.28 -16.13
N PRO A 111 -6.21 -3.40 -16.39
CA PRO A 111 -5.31 -2.26 -16.38
C PRO A 111 -5.77 -1.17 -17.36
N THR A 112 -5.83 0.09 -16.93
CA THR A 112 -6.36 1.19 -17.77
C THR A 112 -5.26 1.96 -18.50
N ASN A 113 -3.99 1.78 -18.13
CA ASN A 113 -2.88 2.56 -18.66
C ASN A 113 -1.61 1.75 -18.99
N LEU A 114 -1.75 0.49 -19.43
CA LEU A 114 -0.62 -0.36 -19.85
C LEU A 114 0.22 0.20 -21.00
N SER A 115 -0.29 1.17 -21.75
CA SER A 115 0.44 1.85 -22.83
C SER A 115 1.20 3.09 -22.37
N TYR A 116 1.22 3.41 -21.06
CA TYR A 116 1.93 4.57 -20.53
C TYR A 116 3.42 4.51 -20.94
N PRO A 117 4.01 5.56 -21.53
CA PRO A 117 5.29 5.44 -22.24
C PRO A 117 6.55 5.47 -21.35
N ALA A 118 6.40 5.37 -20.04
CA ALA A 118 7.48 5.46 -19.05
C ALA A 118 7.19 4.53 -17.85
N PRO A 119 8.15 4.35 -16.91
CA PRO A 119 7.85 3.81 -15.59
C PRO A 119 6.76 4.62 -14.88
N TYR A 120 6.00 3.96 -14.02
CA TYR A 120 5.09 4.64 -13.11
C TYR A 120 5.86 5.37 -12.01
N ASN A 121 5.31 6.48 -11.52
CA ASN A 121 5.81 7.13 -10.32
C ASN A 121 5.54 6.28 -9.07
N ASN A 122 4.43 5.53 -9.06
CA ASN A 122 4.15 4.54 -8.03
C ASN A 122 4.75 3.18 -8.41
N LEU A 123 5.90 2.87 -7.81
CA LEU A 123 6.60 1.59 -7.92
C LEU A 123 6.34 0.70 -6.71
N GLY A 124 5.18 0.82 -6.05
CA GLY A 124 4.77 -0.05 -4.96
C GLY A 124 4.24 -1.38 -5.47
N ILE A 125 4.84 -2.51 -5.09
CA ILE A 125 4.46 -3.84 -5.58
C ILE A 125 3.81 -4.69 -4.48
N PRO A 126 2.51 -5.02 -4.56
CA PRO A 126 1.86 -5.88 -3.57
C PRO A 126 2.59 -7.21 -3.40
N GLY A 127 2.93 -7.54 -2.15
CA GLY A 127 3.67 -8.75 -1.81
C GLY A 127 5.20 -8.66 -1.91
N ALA A 128 5.77 -7.53 -2.34
CA ALA A 128 7.23 -7.37 -2.39
C ALA A 128 7.89 -7.39 -1.00
N LEU A 129 8.99 -8.13 -0.87
CA LEU A 129 9.93 -8.13 0.24
C LEU A 129 11.08 -7.16 -0.06
N LEU A 130 11.92 -6.88 0.94
CA LEU A 130 13.10 -6.03 0.76
C LEU A 130 14.08 -6.54 -0.30
N TYR A 131 14.18 -7.87 -0.46
CA TYR A 131 14.96 -8.50 -1.54
C TYR A 131 14.55 -7.98 -2.92
N ASP A 132 13.25 -7.86 -3.16
CA ASP A 132 12.69 -7.62 -4.49
C ASP A 132 13.08 -6.26 -5.06
N VAL A 133 13.18 -5.25 -4.19
CA VAL A 133 13.42 -3.85 -4.60
C VAL A 133 14.67 -3.68 -5.46
N ALA A 134 15.70 -4.48 -5.19
CA ALA A 134 17.00 -4.42 -5.88
C ALA A 134 17.30 -5.65 -6.75
N ASN A 135 16.44 -6.68 -6.78
CA ASN A 135 16.75 -7.95 -7.43
C ASN A 135 15.66 -8.46 -8.36
N ALA A 136 14.38 -8.16 -8.10
CA ALA A 136 13.28 -8.71 -8.86
C ALA A 136 12.97 -7.86 -10.09
N THR A 137 12.88 -8.51 -11.25
CA THR A 137 12.55 -7.86 -12.53
C THR A 137 11.23 -8.35 -13.11
N ASN A 138 10.70 -9.48 -12.65
CA ASN A 138 9.48 -10.08 -13.17
C ASN A 138 8.81 -10.98 -12.13
N SER A 139 7.67 -11.57 -12.50
CA SER A 139 6.92 -12.45 -11.61
C SER A 139 7.63 -13.75 -11.21
N SER A 140 8.68 -14.15 -11.92
CA SER A 140 9.35 -15.45 -11.76
C SER A 140 10.68 -15.37 -11.01
N ASP A 141 11.25 -14.17 -10.84
CA ASP A 141 12.51 -13.94 -10.10
C ASP A 141 12.30 -13.18 -8.78
N CYS A 142 11.07 -12.83 -8.43
CA CYS A 142 10.74 -12.26 -7.13
C CYS A 142 10.91 -13.27 -5.99
N ALA A 143 11.09 -12.79 -4.76
CA ALA A 143 11.32 -13.57 -3.55
C ALA A 143 10.25 -14.65 -3.34
N SER A 144 8.99 -14.32 -3.60
CA SER A 144 7.90 -15.30 -3.50
C SER A 144 8.04 -16.46 -4.50
N ALA A 145 8.56 -16.19 -5.70
CA ALA A 145 8.83 -17.21 -6.70
C ALA A 145 10.04 -18.07 -6.30
N LEU A 146 11.16 -17.42 -5.94
CA LEU A 146 12.43 -18.09 -5.65
C LEU A 146 12.40 -18.90 -4.34
N PHE A 147 11.79 -18.36 -3.29
CA PHE A 147 11.85 -18.95 -1.95
C PHE A 147 10.57 -19.67 -1.53
N ALA A 148 9.45 -19.43 -2.22
CA ALA A 148 8.18 -20.08 -1.93
C ALA A 148 7.54 -20.78 -3.14
N GLY A 149 8.17 -20.75 -4.32
CA GLY A 149 7.63 -21.36 -5.53
C GLY A 149 6.33 -20.72 -6.02
N LYS A 150 6.06 -19.47 -5.62
CA LYS A 150 4.83 -18.72 -5.91
C LYS A 150 5.14 -17.46 -6.70
N PRO A 151 5.07 -17.51 -8.05
CA PRO A 151 5.20 -16.33 -8.89
C PRO A 151 4.22 -15.23 -8.51
N ASN A 152 4.64 -13.97 -8.61
CA ASN A 152 3.79 -12.82 -8.30
C ASN A 152 3.59 -11.93 -9.54
N PRO A 153 2.42 -12.00 -10.21
CA PRO A 153 2.17 -11.25 -11.44
C PRO A 153 2.14 -9.73 -11.25
N MET A 154 2.10 -9.22 -10.02
CA MET A 154 2.17 -7.78 -9.75
C MET A 154 3.49 -7.17 -10.20
N PHE A 155 4.60 -7.93 -10.18
CA PHE A 155 5.88 -7.47 -10.70
C PHE A 155 5.80 -7.13 -12.18
N ASP A 156 5.20 -8.01 -12.99
CA ASP A 156 5.05 -7.78 -14.44
C ASP A 156 4.11 -6.60 -14.74
N LEU A 157 3.00 -6.50 -13.98
CA LEU A 157 2.03 -5.42 -14.11
C LEU A 157 2.64 -4.02 -13.86
N ILE A 158 3.51 -3.93 -12.85
CA ILE A 158 3.99 -2.64 -12.33
C ILE A 158 5.31 -2.26 -12.99
N LEU A 159 6.26 -3.19 -13.10
CA LEU A 159 7.56 -2.94 -13.72
C LEU A 159 7.46 -2.91 -15.25
N ARG A 160 6.52 -3.63 -15.86
CA ARG A 160 6.29 -3.59 -17.32
C ARG A 160 7.55 -3.86 -18.14
N ASN A 161 8.45 -4.72 -17.63
CA ASN A 161 9.73 -5.02 -18.28
C ASN A 161 9.58 -5.72 -19.64
N SER A 162 8.43 -6.32 -19.91
CA SER A 162 8.09 -6.84 -21.25
C SER A 162 8.03 -5.77 -22.34
N VAL A 163 7.91 -4.49 -21.96
CA VAL A 163 7.86 -3.35 -22.89
C VAL A 163 8.97 -2.34 -22.60
N LEU A 164 9.32 -2.12 -21.34
CA LEU A 164 10.27 -1.08 -20.94
C LEU A 164 11.72 -1.56 -20.87
N GLU A 165 11.96 -2.84 -20.57
CA GLU A 165 13.32 -3.40 -20.38
C GLU A 165 14.20 -2.60 -19.40
N LEU A 166 13.62 -2.13 -18.28
CA LEU A 166 14.31 -1.24 -17.32
C LEU A 166 14.75 -1.93 -16.03
N GLY A 167 14.20 -3.10 -15.71
CA GLY A 167 14.57 -3.90 -14.55
C GLY A 167 13.75 -3.58 -13.29
N THR A 168 14.44 -3.55 -12.16
CA THR A 168 13.91 -3.50 -10.78
C THR A 168 13.19 -2.20 -10.42
N GLN A 169 12.57 -2.16 -9.25
CA GLN A 169 12.00 -0.93 -8.69
C GLN A 169 13.05 0.19 -8.59
N LEU A 170 14.29 -0.12 -8.17
CA LEU A 170 15.36 0.88 -8.08
C LEU A 170 15.81 1.39 -9.44
N GLU A 171 15.98 0.51 -10.42
CA GLU A 171 16.44 0.90 -11.76
C GLU A 171 15.38 1.77 -12.46
N GLN A 172 14.10 1.45 -12.31
CA GLN A 172 13.02 2.28 -12.84
C GLN A 172 12.90 3.63 -12.13
N ALA A 173 13.10 3.66 -10.81
CA ALA A 173 13.19 4.93 -10.09
C ALA A 173 14.34 5.81 -10.61
N ALA A 174 15.50 5.22 -10.94
CA ALA A 174 16.63 5.95 -11.51
C ALA A 174 16.31 6.60 -12.85
N VAL A 175 15.60 5.89 -13.74
CA VAL A 175 15.17 6.41 -15.05
C VAL A 175 14.24 7.62 -14.92
N LEU A 176 13.40 7.66 -13.88
CA LEU A 176 12.52 8.81 -13.62
C LEU A 176 13.29 10.08 -13.20
N ASN A 177 14.53 9.92 -12.73
CA ASN A 177 15.39 11.01 -12.23
C ASN A 177 14.65 11.90 -11.21
N PRO A 178 14.23 11.34 -10.05
CA PRO A 178 13.33 11.99 -9.10
C PRO A 178 13.99 13.18 -8.38
N SER A 179 13.16 14.11 -7.90
CA SER A 179 13.56 15.14 -6.94
C SER A 179 13.24 14.75 -5.50
N LEU A 180 12.23 13.88 -5.33
CA LEU A 180 11.82 13.31 -4.06
C LEU A 180 11.44 11.84 -4.24
N VAL A 181 11.88 11.00 -3.31
CA VAL A 181 11.50 9.59 -3.21
C VAL A 181 10.91 9.32 -1.83
N THR A 182 9.79 8.61 -1.75
CA THR A 182 9.41 7.91 -0.50
C THR A 182 9.75 6.44 -0.61
N LEU A 183 10.44 5.91 0.40
CA LEU A 183 10.76 4.49 0.53
C LEU A 183 10.01 3.91 1.73
N TRP A 184 9.11 2.96 1.48
CA TRP A 184 8.42 2.22 2.54
C TRP A 184 8.36 0.72 2.21
N ILE A 185 9.33 -0.01 2.72
CA ILE A 185 9.54 -1.43 2.44
C ILE A 185 10.12 -2.14 3.67
N GLY A 186 9.81 -3.42 3.83
CA GLY A 186 10.37 -4.28 4.88
C GLY A 186 9.33 -4.89 5.83
N ASN A 187 8.07 -4.43 5.81
CA ASN A 187 7.04 -5.03 6.66
C ASN A 187 6.71 -6.47 6.25
N ASN A 188 6.80 -6.82 4.96
CA ASN A 188 6.50 -8.18 4.48
C ASN A 188 7.55 -9.21 4.95
N ASP A 189 8.78 -8.77 5.24
CA ASP A 189 9.87 -9.61 5.76
C ASP A 189 9.55 -10.22 7.14
N VAL A 190 8.59 -9.66 7.87
CA VAL A 190 8.09 -10.20 9.16
C VAL A 190 6.59 -10.55 9.12
N LEU A 191 5.78 -9.79 8.38
CA LEU A 191 4.32 -9.92 8.39
C LEU A 191 3.86 -11.30 7.88
N GLY A 192 4.48 -11.83 6.83
CA GLY A 192 4.12 -13.14 6.29
C GLY A 192 4.27 -14.26 7.33
N PHE A 193 5.40 -14.28 8.04
CA PHE A 193 5.64 -15.22 9.14
C PHE A 193 4.61 -15.02 10.27
N ALA A 194 4.37 -13.79 10.68
CA ALA A 194 3.45 -13.50 11.79
C ALA A 194 2.01 -13.93 11.47
N THR A 195 1.51 -13.58 10.29
CA THR A 195 0.12 -13.87 9.88
C THR A 195 -0.12 -15.35 9.61
N SER A 196 0.90 -16.13 9.27
CA SER A 196 0.80 -17.60 9.15
C SER A 196 0.86 -18.33 10.50
N GLY A 197 0.89 -17.61 11.63
CA GLY A 197 1.07 -18.22 12.95
C GLY A 197 2.49 -18.78 13.16
N GLY A 198 3.47 -18.26 12.42
CA GLY A 198 4.87 -18.67 12.50
C GLY A 198 5.21 -19.94 11.71
N THR A 199 4.47 -20.21 10.62
CA THR A 199 4.62 -21.47 9.86
C THR A 199 5.06 -21.28 8.41
N ALA A 200 4.72 -20.15 7.78
CA ALA A 200 5.05 -19.86 6.38
C ALA A 200 5.31 -18.36 6.17
N PRO A 201 6.53 -17.93 5.80
CA PRO A 201 7.77 -18.72 5.76
C PRO A 201 8.10 -19.34 7.14
N THR A 202 9.09 -20.24 7.22
CA THR A 202 9.46 -20.92 8.49
C THR A 202 10.14 -20.01 9.52
N ALA A 203 10.63 -18.85 9.08
CA ALA A 203 11.17 -17.79 9.91
C ALA A 203 10.95 -16.44 9.17
N PRO A 204 10.90 -15.31 9.90
CA PRO A 204 11.05 -14.00 9.27
C PRO A 204 12.44 -13.85 8.64
N THR A 205 12.63 -12.85 7.77
CA THR A 205 13.98 -12.47 7.32
C THR A 205 14.84 -12.15 8.54
N ASP A 206 15.97 -12.83 8.69
CA ASP A 206 16.85 -12.62 9.84
C ASP A 206 17.51 -11.23 9.82
N VAL A 207 17.88 -10.73 11.00
CA VAL A 207 18.41 -9.36 11.16
C VAL A 207 19.65 -9.10 10.30
N PRO A 208 20.67 -9.99 10.24
CA PRO A 208 21.80 -9.82 9.31
C PRO A 208 21.37 -9.69 7.84
N THR A 209 20.51 -10.59 7.35
CA THR A 209 20.01 -10.56 5.96
C THR A 209 19.22 -9.28 5.69
N PHE A 210 18.29 -8.92 6.58
CA PHE A 210 17.52 -7.69 6.48
C PHE A 210 18.45 -6.46 6.42
N THR A 211 19.45 -6.39 7.31
CA THR A 211 20.41 -5.29 7.36
C THR A 211 21.19 -5.16 6.05
N ALA A 212 21.65 -6.29 5.48
CA ALA A 212 22.37 -6.29 4.21
C ALA A 212 21.49 -5.79 3.04
N LEU A 213 20.27 -6.32 2.93
CA LEU A 213 19.31 -5.92 1.89
C LEU A 213 18.86 -4.46 2.04
N TYR A 214 18.73 -3.98 3.28
CA TYR A 214 18.34 -2.61 3.56
C TYR A 214 19.46 -1.64 3.19
N ASN A 215 20.71 -1.98 3.52
CA ASN A 215 21.87 -1.18 3.13
C ASN A 215 22.02 -1.12 1.59
N LEU A 216 21.78 -2.24 0.89
CA LEU A 216 21.75 -2.26 -0.57
C LEU A 216 20.67 -1.32 -1.13
N THR A 217 19.46 -1.41 -0.59
CA THR A 217 18.33 -0.56 -1.00
C THR A 217 18.61 0.92 -0.70
N ALA A 218 19.13 1.22 0.49
CA ALA A 218 19.49 2.56 0.93
C ALA A 218 20.58 3.18 0.04
N ALA A 219 21.61 2.40 -0.32
CA ALA A 219 22.63 2.84 -1.26
C ALA A 219 22.04 3.09 -2.66
N GLY A 220 21.12 2.24 -3.11
CA GLY A 220 20.40 2.40 -4.37
C GLY A 220 19.60 3.71 -4.42
N VAL A 221 18.79 4.00 -3.40
CA VAL A 221 18.02 5.26 -3.36
C VAL A 221 18.90 6.49 -3.15
N ALA A 222 20.03 6.37 -2.43
CA ALA A 222 20.99 7.46 -2.28
C ALA A 222 21.63 7.85 -3.63
N ASN A 223 21.88 6.87 -4.50
CA ASN A 223 22.43 7.10 -5.85
C ASN A 223 21.46 7.80 -6.81
N LEU A 224 20.18 7.96 -6.44
CA LEU A 224 19.19 8.69 -7.24
C LEU A 224 19.41 10.22 -7.20
N ASN A 225 20.24 10.72 -6.28
CA ASN A 225 20.47 12.16 -6.07
C ASN A 225 19.18 12.96 -5.77
N ALA A 226 18.19 12.31 -5.17
CA ALA A 226 16.93 12.88 -4.74
C ALA A 226 16.89 13.07 -3.22
N ASN A 227 15.99 13.91 -2.72
CA ASN A 227 15.61 13.85 -1.31
C ASN A 227 14.87 12.54 -1.06
N VAL A 228 15.17 11.84 0.04
CA VAL A 228 14.53 10.55 0.36
C VAL A 228 13.83 10.63 1.71
N VAL A 229 12.54 10.32 1.73
CA VAL A 229 11.76 10.10 2.94
C VAL A 229 11.65 8.61 3.16
N VAL A 230 12.14 8.14 4.30
CA VAL A 230 12.09 6.73 4.69
C VAL A 230 11.05 6.57 5.78
N ALA A 231 10.07 5.69 5.57
CA ALA A 231 9.06 5.37 6.56
C ALA A 231 9.49 4.18 7.43
N ASN A 232 9.17 4.24 8.72
CA ASN A 232 9.46 3.16 9.65
C ASN A 232 8.53 1.95 9.42
N LEU A 233 8.95 0.79 9.92
CA LEU A 233 8.10 -0.39 9.96
C LEU A 233 7.20 -0.31 11.19
N PRO A 234 5.87 -0.26 11.03
CA PRO A 234 4.97 -0.35 12.16
C PRO A 234 5.07 -1.74 12.80
N ASP A 235 4.76 -1.83 14.09
CA ASP A 235 4.63 -3.12 14.77
C ASP A 235 3.45 -3.90 14.14
N VAL A 236 3.78 -4.99 13.45
CA VAL A 236 2.81 -5.80 12.72
C VAL A 236 1.79 -6.47 13.63
N THR A 237 2.07 -6.61 14.94
CA THR A 237 1.15 -7.21 15.91
C THR A 237 0.00 -6.28 16.30
N THR A 238 0.05 -5.02 15.89
CA THR A 238 -0.98 -4.02 16.22
C THR A 238 -2.17 -4.04 15.26
N ILE A 239 -2.07 -4.71 14.11
CA ILE A 239 -3.14 -4.74 13.11
C ILE A 239 -4.35 -5.55 13.61
N PRO A 240 -5.58 -5.27 13.12
CA PRO A 240 -6.80 -5.96 13.54
C PRO A 240 -6.76 -7.48 13.44
N TYR A 241 -5.91 -8.04 12.59
CA TYR A 241 -5.68 -9.48 12.50
C TYR A 241 -5.27 -10.10 13.85
N PHE A 242 -4.35 -9.46 14.59
CA PHE A 242 -3.84 -9.99 15.86
C PHE A 242 -4.64 -9.50 17.08
N THR A 243 -5.35 -8.38 16.96
CA THR A 243 -6.01 -7.73 18.11
C THR A 243 -7.51 -7.95 18.17
N THR A 244 -8.18 -8.18 17.03
CA THR A 244 -9.65 -8.18 16.94
C THR A 244 -10.20 -9.43 16.26
N VAL A 245 -9.75 -9.70 15.03
CA VAL A 245 -10.32 -10.78 14.20
C VAL A 245 -9.74 -12.14 14.64
N GLY A 246 -8.45 -12.21 14.93
CA GLY A 246 -7.74 -13.45 15.23
C GLY A 246 -7.54 -14.35 13.99
N PRO A 247 -6.58 -15.28 14.01
CA PRO A 247 -6.25 -16.13 12.86
C PRO A 247 -7.43 -17.01 12.41
N THR A 248 -8.21 -17.53 13.37
CA THR A 248 -9.32 -18.44 13.10
C THR A 248 -10.44 -17.74 12.34
N MET A 249 -10.79 -16.50 12.69
CA MET A 249 -11.85 -15.79 11.97
C MET A 249 -11.38 -15.36 10.57
N ALA A 250 -10.12 -14.96 10.41
CA ALA A 250 -9.56 -14.59 9.11
C ALA A 250 -9.57 -15.74 8.09
N LEU A 251 -9.33 -16.97 8.54
CA LEU A 251 -9.42 -18.17 7.70
C LEU A 251 -10.87 -18.61 7.39
N SER A 252 -11.83 -18.13 8.17
CA SER A 252 -13.26 -18.44 8.02
C SER A 252 -14.09 -17.34 7.34
N ILE A 253 -13.46 -16.22 6.99
CA ILE A 253 -14.05 -15.26 6.06
C ILE A 253 -14.01 -15.93 4.67
N PRO A 254 -15.18 -16.25 4.09
CA PRO A 254 -15.30 -17.07 2.89
C PRO A 254 -14.69 -16.40 1.67
#